data_AF-A0A656SL67-F1
#
_entry.id   AF-A0A656SL67-F1
#
_cell.length_a   1.000
_cell.length_b   1.000
_cell.length_c   1.000
_cell.angle_alpha   90.00
_cell.angle_beta   90.00
_cell.angle_gamma   90.00
#
_symmetry.space_group_name_H-M   'P 1'
#
loop_
_entity.id
_entity.type
_entity.pdbx_description
1 polymer ?
#
loop_
_entity_poly.entity_id
_entity_poly.type
_entity_poly.pdbx_seq_one_letter_code
_entity_poly.pdbx_strand_id
1 'polypeptide(L)'
;MRKQCGTPENKYNPELHQKIVLIINNLLDQLDYSHALQLSAFMPLVIITRMMEQGNTLEQGGLCLRQIAHCCRLMGQLDEQFYESALYQQNHLALLELGRSLEWYDTTITRWINFAQGE
;
A
#
# COMPACT_ATOMS: atom_id res chain seq x y z
N MET A 1 21.80 -25.53 2.28
CA MET A 1 20.80 -26.41 1.64
C MET A 1 19.89 -25.54 0.78
N ARG A 2 19.83 -25.79 -0.54
CA ARG A 2 18.90 -25.11 -1.46
C ARG A 2 17.47 -25.52 -1.08
N LYS A 3 16.63 -24.58 -0.66
CA LYS A 3 15.18 -24.84 -0.56
C LYS A 3 14.65 -25.01 -1.98
N GLN A 4 14.06 -26.18 -2.22
CA GLN A 4 13.49 -26.60 -3.49
C GLN A 4 12.40 -25.62 -3.94
N CYS A 5 12.36 -25.35 -5.25
CA CYS A 5 11.18 -24.82 -5.92
C CYS A 5 10.02 -25.81 -5.71
N GLY A 6 8.95 -25.34 -5.09
CA GLY A 6 7.72 -26.11 -4.87
C GLY A 6 7.57 -26.63 -3.44
N THR A 7 7.05 -25.80 -2.54
CA THR A 7 6.31 -26.26 -1.36
C THR A 7 5.10 -25.36 -1.12
N PRO A 8 3.97 -25.93 -0.66
CA PRO A 8 2.65 -25.30 -0.68
C PRO A 8 2.55 -24.18 0.36
N GLU A 9 1.55 -23.29 0.18
CA GLU A 9 0.99 -22.31 1.13
C GLU A 9 1.08 -20.82 0.73
N ASN A 10 0.62 -20.47 -0.49
CA ASN A 10 -0.10 -19.21 -0.70
C ASN A 10 -1.49 -19.33 -0.08
N LYS A 11 -1.56 -19.45 1.25
CA LYS A 11 -2.81 -19.59 1.98
C LYS A 11 -3.37 -18.21 2.32
N TYR A 12 -4.67 -18.10 2.21
CA TYR A 12 -5.44 -17.02 2.79
C TYR A 12 -5.16 -16.95 4.30
N ASN A 13 -4.77 -15.78 4.79
CA ASN A 13 -4.65 -15.49 6.21
C ASN A 13 -5.74 -14.46 6.56
N PRO A 14 -6.84 -14.87 7.23
CA PRO A 14 -7.98 -13.99 7.50
C PRO A 14 -7.62 -12.80 8.40
N GLU A 15 -6.79 -13.01 9.42
CA GLU A 15 -6.40 -11.95 10.35
C GLU A 15 -5.55 -10.89 9.65
N LEU A 16 -4.55 -11.34 8.89
CA LEU A 16 -3.72 -10.46 8.09
C LEU A 16 -4.55 -9.74 7.00
N HIS A 17 -5.46 -10.45 6.33
CA HIS A 17 -6.32 -9.86 5.31
C HIS A 17 -7.20 -8.75 5.88
N GLN A 18 -7.84 -8.98 7.04
CA GLN A 18 -8.61 -7.95 7.73
C GLN A 18 -7.74 -6.75 8.11
N LYS A 19 -6.50 -6.99 8.57
CA LYS A 19 -5.55 -5.93 8.90
C LYS A 19 -5.17 -5.10 7.67
N ILE A 20 -4.89 -5.75 6.53
CA ILE A 20 -4.59 -5.07 5.27
C ILE A 20 -5.77 -4.19 4.85
N VAL A 21 -6.98 -4.75 4.83
CA VAL A 21 -8.21 -4.03 4.45
C VAL A 21 -8.44 -2.84 5.38
N LEU A 22 -8.22 -3.00 6.69
CA LEU A 22 -8.36 -1.92 7.67
C LEU A 22 -7.38 -0.77 7.40
N ILE A 23 -6.09 -1.08 7.19
CA ILE A 23 -5.06 -0.08 6.90
C ILE A 23 -5.43 0.71 5.63
N ILE A 24 -5.87 0.02 4.58
CA ILE A 24 -6.19 0.68 3.32
C ILE A 24 -7.47 1.49 3.43
N ASN A 25 -8.52 0.98 4.07
CA ASN A 25 -9.76 1.74 4.25
C ASN A 25 -9.52 3.00 5.09
N ASN A 26 -8.75 2.91 6.18
CA ASN A 26 -8.39 4.07 6.98
C ASN A 26 -7.68 5.14 6.15
N LEU A 27 -6.80 4.73 5.22
CA LEU A 27 -6.13 5.63 4.29
C LEU A 27 -7.12 6.24 3.27
N LEU A 28 -7.99 5.43 2.69
CA LEU A 28 -8.99 5.86 1.70
C LEU A 28 -10.05 6.79 2.31
N ASP A 29 -10.33 6.68 3.61
CA ASP A 29 -11.24 7.56 4.35
C ASP A 29 -10.65 8.98 4.57
N GLN A 30 -9.33 9.15 4.40
CA GLN A 30 -8.69 10.47 4.45
C GLN A 30 -8.76 11.22 3.12
N LEU A 31 -9.23 10.58 2.06
CA LEU A 31 -9.31 11.20 0.75
C LEU A 31 -10.48 12.17 0.69
N ASP A 32 -10.21 13.37 0.20
CA ASP A 32 -11.27 14.29 -0.21
C ASP A 32 -11.76 13.91 -1.61
N TYR A 33 -12.87 13.18 -1.65
CA TYR A 33 -13.49 12.74 -2.90
C TYR A 33 -14.05 13.88 -3.77
N SER A 34 -14.16 15.10 -3.22
CA SER A 34 -14.49 16.29 -4.01
C SER A 34 -13.27 16.83 -4.78
N HIS A 35 -12.06 16.45 -4.36
CA HIS A 35 -10.82 16.82 -5.02
C HIS A 35 -10.46 15.82 -6.13
N ALA A 36 -10.76 16.20 -7.38
CA ALA A 36 -10.62 15.33 -8.55
C ALA A 36 -9.21 14.72 -8.73
N LEU A 37 -8.16 15.44 -8.34
CA LEU A 37 -6.79 14.97 -8.42
C LEU A 37 -6.51 13.81 -7.45
N GLN A 38 -6.88 13.97 -6.18
CA GLN A 38 -6.72 12.90 -5.17
C GLN A 38 -7.50 11.67 -5.58
N LEU A 39 -8.76 11.84 -6.01
CA LEU A 39 -9.58 10.74 -6.47
C LEU A 39 -8.93 9.99 -7.64
N SER A 40 -8.42 10.72 -8.63
CA SER A 40 -7.80 10.13 -9.82
C SER A 40 -6.52 9.37 -9.49
N ALA A 41 -5.66 9.94 -8.63
CA ALA A 41 -4.40 9.32 -8.24
C ALA A 41 -4.60 8.07 -7.36
N PHE A 42 -5.62 8.08 -6.50
CA PHE A 42 -5.89 6.97 -5.57
C PHE A 42 -6.89 5.93 -6.08
N MET A 43 -7.56 6.17 -7.20
CA MET A 43 -8.51 5.22 -7.79
C MET A 43 -7.94 3.80 -7.96
N PRO A 44 -6.67 3.60 -8.38
CA PRO A 44 -6.10 2.25 -8.46
C PRO A 44 -6.08 1.52 -7.11
N LEU A 45 -5.81 2.23 -6.01
CA LEU A 45 -5.84 1.65 -4.66
C LEU A 45 -7.26 1.28 -4.25
N VAL A 46 -8.25 2.13 -4.56
CA VAL A 46 -9.68 1.82 -4.34
C VAL A 46 -10.07 0.55 -5.08
N ILE A 47 -9.69 0.43 -6.36
CA ILE A 47 -10.00 -0.73 -7.20
C ILE A 47 -9.35 -1.99 -6.63
N ILE A 48 -8.05 -1.97 -6.35
CA ILE A 48 -7.33 -3.14 -5.82
C ILE A 48 -7.94 -3.60 -4.50
N THR A 49 -8.29 -2.68 -3.59
CA THR A 49 -8.90 -3.01 -2.30
C THR A 49 -10.24 -3.74 -2.46
N ARG A 50 -11.05 -3.30 -3.44
CA ARG A 50 -12.34 -3.94 -3.76
C ARG A 50 -12.18 -5.29 -4.45
N MET A 51 -11.06 -5.51 -5.13
CA MET A 51 -10.72 -6.75 -5.82
C MET A 51 -9.91 -7.72 -4.96
N MET A 52 -9.67 -7.41 -3.67
CA MET A 52 -8.98 -8.33 -2.77
C MET A 52 -9.84 -9.57 -2.53
N GLU A 53 -9.50 -10.67 -3.19
CA GLU A 53 -10.12 -11.98 -3.00
C GLU A 53 -9.55 -12.71 -1.78
N GLN A 54 -10.28 -13.69 -1.24
CA GLN A 54 -9.80 -14.57 -0.15
C GLN A 54 -8.77 -15.61 -0.64
N GLY A 55 -7.69 -15.11 -1.27
CA GLY A 55 -6.59 -15.88 -1.83
C GLY A 55 -5.26 -15.54 -1.18
N ASN A 56 -4.20 -15.41 -1.98
CA ASN A 56 -2.85 -15.12 -1.49
C ASN A 56 -2.75 -13.75 -0.80
N THR A 57 -2.94 -13.75 0.51
CA THR A 57 -3.01 -12.53 1.32
C THR A 57 -1.69 -11.75 1.31
N LEU A 58 -0.55 -12.44 1.28
CA LEU A 58 0.77 -11.79 1.27
C LEU A 58 1.04 -11.06 -0.05
N GLU A 59 0.73 -11.69 -1.18
CA GLU A 59 0.91 -11.07 -2.49
C GLU A 59 -0.04 -9.89 -2.69
N GLN A 60 -1.30 -10.04 -2.28
CA GLN A 60 -2.27 -8.94 -2.29
C GLN A 60 -1.84 -7.78 -1.41
N GLY A 61 -1.41 -8.06 -0.17
CA GLY A 61 -0.86 -7.01 0.70
C GLY A 61 0.36 -6.32 0.10
N GLY A 62 1.25 -7.08 -0.53
CA GLY A 62 2.39 -6.54 -1.25
C GLY A 62 2.00 -5.70 -2.48
N LEU A 63 0.90 -6.03 -3.16
CA LEU A 63 0.33 -5.19 -4.23
C LEU A 63 -0.23 -3.89 -3.67
N CYS A 64 -0.99 -3.95 -2.57
CA CYS A 64 -1.53 -2.76 -1.90
C CYS A 64 -0.42 -1.81 -1.43
N LEU A 65 0.63 -2.32 -0.80
CA LEU A 65 1.78 -1.51 -0.35
C LEU A 65 2.42 -0.77 -1.53
N ARG A 66 2.70 -1.49 -2.62
CA ARG A 66 3.26 -0.89 -3.83
C ARG A 66 2.33 0.16 -4.41
N GLN A 67 1.03 -0.10 -4.41
CA GLN A 67 0.05 0.84 -4.93
C GLN A 67 -0.02 2.13 -4.09
N ILE A 68 0.04 2.04 -2.75
CA ILE A 68 0.13 3.22 -1.88
C ILE A 68 1.34 4.06 -2.28
N ALA A 69 2.51 3.45 -2.45
CA ALA A 69 3.73 4.14 -2.85
C ALA A 69 3.61 4.82 -4.23
N HIS A 70 2.97 4.13 -5.19
CA HIS A 70 2.68 4.69 -6.51
C HIS A 70 1.70 5.87 -6.46
N CYS A 71 0.65 5.80 -5.64
CA CYS A 71 -0.28 6.91 -5.44
C CYS A 71 0.45 8.14 -4.88
N CYS A 72 1.33 7.96 -3.89
CA CYS A 72 2.17 9.04 -3.37
C CYS A 72 3.06 9.65 -4.44
N ARG A 73 3.78 8.80 -5.19
CA ARG A 73 4.70 9.26 -6.22
C ARG A 73 3.97 10.06 -7.30
N LEU A 74 2.81 9.58 -7.74
CA LEU A 74 2.00 10.26 -8.74
C LEU A 74 1.45 11.59 -8.21
N MET A 75 0.92 11.62 -6.99
CA MET A 75 0.46 12.85 -6.35
C MET A 75 1.58 13.89 -6.27
N GLY A 76 2.75 13.50 -5.75
CA GLY A 76 3.88 14.41 -5.63
C GLY A 76 4.51 14.84 -6.96
N GLN A 77 4.29 14.09 -8.04
CA GLN A 77 4.64 14.51 -9.41
C GLN A 77 3.66 15.53 -9.98
N LEU A 78 2.39 15.49 -9.56
CA LEU A 78 1.34 16.38 -10.05
C LEU A 78 1.19 17.63 -9.16
N ASP A 79 1.56 17.53 -7.89
CA ASP A 79 1.53 18.61 -6.89
C ASP A 79 2.67 18.40 -5.87
N GLU A 80 3.75 19.17 -5.98
CA GLU A 80 4.91 19.05 -5.07
C GLU A 80 4.56 19.37 -3.62
N GLN A 81 3.54 20.21 -3.36
CA GLN A 81 3.09 20.53 -1.99
C GLN A 81 2.46 19.32 -1.30
N PHE A 82 2.10 18.27 -2.05
CA PHE A 82 1.61 17.02 -1.50
C PHE A 82 2.53 16.45 -0.41
N TYR A 83 3.85 16.54 -0.55
CA TYR A 83 4.79 15.97 0.42
C TYR A 83 4.79 16.68 1.78
N GLU A 84 4.18 17.86 1.87
CA GLU A 84 3.98 18.60 3.12
C GLU A 84 2.58 18.36 3.71
N SER A 85 1.71 17.63 2.99
CA SER A 85 0.31 17.44 3.37
C SER A 85 0.11 16.36 4.44
N ALA A 86 -0.99 16.49 5.18
CA ALA A 86 -1.43 15.46 6.12
C ALA A 86 -1.69 14.12 5.41
N LEU A 87 -2.21 14.15 4.17
CA LEU A 87 -2.47 12.93 3.40
C LEU A 87 -1.17 12.16 3.11
N TYR A 88 -0.08 12.85 2.76
CA TYR A 88 1.21 12.19 2.57
C TYR A 88 1.72 11.54 3.85
N GLN A 89 1.59 12.21 5.01
CA GLN A 89 1.94 11.61 6.31
C GLN A 89 1.15 10.33 6.57
N GLN A 90 -0.15 10.32 6.28
CA GLN A 90 -0.99 9.12 6.43
C GLN A 90 -0.55 7.99 5.49
N ASN A 91 -0.20 8.31 4.24
CA ASN A 91 0.35 7.31 3.32
C ASN A 91 1.68 6.73 3.82
N HIS A 92 2.56 7.57 4.35
CA HIS A 92 3.83 7.14 4.91
C HIS A 92 3.64 6.17 6.09
N LEU A 93 2.71 6.50 7.00
CA LEU A 93 2.36 5.61 8.11
C LEU A 93 1.75 4.29 7.61
N ALA A 94 0.87 4.33 6.61
CA ALA A 94 0.28 3.14 6.02
C ALA A 94 1.33 2.24 5.36
N LEU A 95 2.33 2.79 4.67
CA LEU A 95 3.45 2.03 4.09
C LEU A 95 4.26 1.30 5.18
N LEU A 96 4.59 2.00 6.27
CA LEU A 96 5.31 1.40 7.40
C LEU A 96 4.50 0.30 8.08
N GLU A 97 3.23 0.57 8.38
CA GLU A 97 2.37 -0.36 9.10
C GLU A 97 2.07 -1.61 8.26
N LEU A 98 1.75 -1.43 6.98
CA LEU A 98 1.49 -2.51 6.05
C LEU A 98 2.75 -3.34 5.82
N GLY A 99 3.91 -2.70 5.58
CA GLY A 99 5.18 -3.39 5.38
C GLY A 99 5.57 -4.27 6.57
N ARG A 100 5.42 -3.76 7.79
CA ARG A 100 5.65 -4.53 9.02
C ARG A 100 4.65 -5.67 9.19
N SER A 101 3.39 -5.44 8.86
CA SER A 101 2.34 -6.48 8.94
C SER A 101 2.56 -7.62 7.95
N LEU A 102 3.22 -7.36 6.83
CA LEU A 102 3.64 -8.35 5.84
C LEU A 102 4.98 -9.01 6.15
N GLU A 103 5.60 -8.67 7.29
CA GLU A 103 6.92 -9.15 7.71
C GLU A 103 8.02 -8.87 6.67
N TRP A 104 7.90 -7.76 5.93
CA TRP A 104 8.95 -7.34 5.00
C TRP A 104 10.17 -6.81 5.75
N TYR A 105 11.35 -7.02 5.18
CA TYR A 105 12.57 -6.44 5.70
C TYR A 105 12.48 -4.91 5.71
N ASP A 106 12.97 -4.27 6.78
CA ASP A 106 12.97 -2.80 6.91
C ASP A 106 13.62 -2.12 5.70
N THR A 107 14.70 -2.70 5.14
CA THR A 107 15.35 -2.18 3.93
C THR A 107 14.44 -2.17 2.70
N THR A 108 13.53 -3.13 2.60
CA THR A 108 12.54 -3.18 1.52
C THR A 108 11.45 -2.14 1.74
N ILE A 109 11.02 -1.95 2.98
CA ILE A 109 10.04 -0.91 3.36
C ILE A 109 10.63 0.48 3.07
N THR A 110 11.86 0.75 3.51
CA THR A 110 12.59 1.99 3.23
C THR A 110 12.69 2.24 1.73
N ARG A 111 13.00 1.22 0.91
CA ARG A 111 13.05 1.39 -0.54
C ARG A 111 11.73 1.88 -1.15
N TRP A 112 10.59 1.39 -0.67
CA TRP A 112 9.28 1.84 -1.15
C TRP A 112 8.88 3.22 -0.63
N ILE A 113 9.32 3.58 0.57
CA ILE A 113 9.17 4.93 1.12
C ILE A 113 9.96 5.94 0.29
N ASN A 114 11.22 5.65 0.00
CA ASN A 114 12.07 6.49 -0.84
C ASN A 114 11.47 6.62 -2.26
N PHE A 115 11.00 5.52 -2.84
CA PHE A 115 10.27 5.56 -4.10
C PHE A 115 9.03 6.47 -4.05
N ALA A 116 8.25 6.40 -2.96
CA ALA A 116 7.08 7.25 -2.75
C ALA A 116 7.43 8.74 -2.64
N GLN A 117 8.63 9.06 -2.15
CA GLN A 117 9.21 10.40 -2.05
C GLN A 117 9.81 10.91 -3.37
N GLY A 118 10.04 10.01 -4.33
CA GLY A 118 10.66 10.34 -5.61
C GLY A 118 12.17 10.19 -5.66
N GLU A 119 12.75 9.47 -4.70
CA GLU A 119 14.16 9.08 -4.65
C GLU A 119 14.44 7.75 -5.38
#